data_AF-A0AAJ0GPQ3-F1
#
_entry.id   AF-A0AAJ0GPQ3-F1
#
_cell.length_a   1.000
_cell.length_b   1.000
_cell.length_c   1.000
_cell.angle_alpha   90.00
_cell.angle_beta   90.00
_cell.angle_gamma   90.00
#
_symmetry.space_group_name_H-M   'P 1'
#
loop_
_entity.id
_entity.type
_entity.pdbx_description
1 polymer ?
#
loop_
_entity_poly.entity_id
_entity_poly.type
_entity_poly.pdbx_seq_one_letter_code
_entity_poly.pdbx_strand_id
1 'polypeptide(L)'
;MAPSRPELRQATLDSHFRQSTNRISKKPRPPQAESEKSRSVARPAANAKRLGGDRVLTDVLLAIKPVHLANIASQQKNHEYRKYRLHDGVTRLWFYETGDEGGRSAITHIAVIPSSVRRTPGTVPTEPFGIGNDDFNAGRKESKYGYPILELYELTKPVGLAEMKSRWGFGAPMGWRYVGADLWEDRWGDDGDNRDAKVRKVF
;
A
#
# COMPACT_ATOMS: atom_id res chain seq x y z
N MET A 1 14.49 -44.85 4.62
CA MET A 1 15.78 -44.32 4.14
C MET A 1 15.52 -43.37 2.99
N ALA A 2 16.08 -42.16 3.03
CA ALA A 2 16.35 -41.29 1.87
C ALA A 2 17.89 -41.20 1.76
N PRO A 3 18.50 -40.92 0.59
CA PRO A 3 18.47 -39.60 -0.08
C PRO A 3 18.24 -39.74 -1.62
N SER A 4 18.43 -38.78 -2.54
CA SER A 4 19.06 -37.44 -2.53
C SER A 4 18.31 -36.46 -3.47
N ARG A 5 18.59 -35.16 -3.32
CA ARG A 5 18.48 -34.14 -4.40
C ARG A 5 19.82 -34.03 -5.14
N PRO A 6 19.84 -33.63 -6.43
CA PRO A 6 20.98 -32.96 -7.04
C PRO A 6 20.96 -31.45 -6.72
N GLU A 7 22.11 -30.88 -6.36
CA GLU A 7 22.34 -29.42 -6.37
C GLU A 7 22.54 -28.92 -7.81
N LEU A 8 22.20 -27.64 -8.06
CA LEU A 8 22.84 -26.87 -9.13
C LEU A 8 23.64 -25.72 -8.50
N ARG A 9 24.89 -25.56 -8.95
CA ARG A 9 25.87 -24.64 -8.35
C ARG A 9 25.71 -23.19 -8.81
N GLN A 10 26.21 -22.30 -7.97
CA GLN A 10 26.34 -20.86 -8.21
C GLN A 10 27.27 -20.55 -9.38
N ALA A 11 27.05 -19.40 -10.02
CA ALA A 11 28.03 -18.75 -10.89
C ALA A 11 28.27 -17.32 -10.39
N THR A 12 29.45 -17.08 -9.82
CA THR A 12 29.99 -15.75 -9.52
C THR A 12 30.44 -15.05 -10.81
N LEU A 13 30.32 -13.72 -10.86
CA LEU A 13 31.01 -12.90 -11.86
C LEU A 13 31.79 -11.78 -11.15
N ASP A 14 33.11 -11.92 -11.19
CA ASP A 14 34.05 -11.03 -10.51
C ASP A 14 34.29 -9.71 -11.26
N SER A 15 34.41 -8.64 -10.48
CA SER A 15 34.83 -7.32 -10.93
C SER A 15 36.23 -7.34 -11.55
N HIS A 16 36.39 -6.77 -12.74
CA HIS A 16 37.69 -6.53 -13.34
C HIS A 16 37.94 -5.06 -13.63
N PHE A 17 38.66 -4.43 -12.71
CA PHE A 17 39.27 -3.10 -12.85
C PHE A 17 40.58 -3.23 -13.65
N ARG A 18 40.75 -2.47 -14.74
CA ARG A 18 42.07 -2.21 -15.33
C ARG A 18 42.20 -0.78 -15.86
N GLN A 19 43.30 -0.14 -15.48
CA GLN A 19 43.75 1.16 -15.97
C GLN A 19 44.66 0.98 -17.21
N SER A 20 44.69 1.97 -18.10
CA SER A 20 45.90 2.34 -18.87
C SER A 20 45.76 3.78 -19.41
N THR A 21 46.42 4.77 -18.80
CA THR A 21 47.71 5.40 -19.17
C THR A 21 47.66 6.59 -20.15
N ASN A 22 48.20 7.72 -19.66
CA ASN A 22 48.97 8.76 -20.37
C ASN A 22 48.35 9.65 -21.45
N ARG A 23 48.21 10.94 -21.10
CA ARG A 23 49.03 11.99 -21.75
C ARG A 23 49.31 13.17 -20.82
N ILE A 24 50.48 13.79 -20.99
CA ILE A 24 51.10 14.79 -20.11
C ILE A 24 51.05 16.20 -20.72
N SER A 25 51.12 17.22 -19.84
CA SER A 25 51.43 18.65 -20.07
C SER A 25 50.37 19.57 -20.69
N LYS A 26 49.91 20.55 -19.89
CA LYS A 26 50.49 21.92 -19.81
C LYS A 26 49.99 22.71 -18.57
N LYS A 27 50.88 23.53 -17.98
CA LYS A 27 50.62 24.58 -16.95
C LYS A 27 50.41 25.95 -17.65
N PRO A 28 50.04 27.07 -16.97
CA PRO A 28 49.42 27.26 -15.64
C PRO A 28 48.13 28.14 -15.71
N ARG A 29 47.64 28.62 -14.54
CA ARG A 29 46.37 29.36 -14.32
C ARG A 29 46.61 30.86 -14.01
N PRO A 30 45.77 31.81 -14.50
CA PRO A 30 45.61 33.15 -13.93
C PRO A 30 44.33 33.30 -13.08
N PRO A 31 44.22 34.30 -12.17
CA PRO A 31 43.17 34.36 -11.16
C PRO A 31 41.99 35.32 -11.44
N GLN A 32 40.90 35.08 -10.72
CA GLN A 32 39.76 35.97 -10.36
C GLN A 32 38.96 36.71 -11.45
N ALA A 33 37.65 36.45 -11.44
CA ALA A 33 36.61 37.48 -11.58
C ALA A 33 35.37 37.02 -10.79
N GLU A 34 34.85 37.89 -9.92
CA GLU A 34 33.51 37.72 -9.31
C GLU A 34 32.47 38.34 -10.23
N SER A 35 31.31 37.70 -10.42
CA SER A 35 30.18 38.30 -11.14
C SER A 35 28.82 37.86 -10.60
N GLU A 36 28.34 38.68 -9.66
CA GLU A 36 26.99 39.26 -9.57
C GLU A 36 25.71 38.41 -9.74
N LYS A 37 24.81 38.65 -8.78
CA LYS A 37 23.42 38.17 -8.71
C LYS A 37 22.58 38.63 -9.91
N SER A 38 22.01 37.69 -10.65
CA SER A 38 20.79 37.95 -11.44
C SER A 38 19.53 37.67 -10.60
N ARG A 39 18.89 38.75 -10.13
CA ARG A 39 17.53 38.68 -9.55
C ARG A 39 16.51 38.45 -10.67
N SER A 40 15.75 37.35 -10.62
CA SER A 40 14.51 37.20 -11.37
C SER A 40 13.32 37.44 -10.45
N VAL A 41 12.49 38.45 -10.75
CA VAL A 41 11.33 38.82 -9.92
C VAL A 41 10.04 38.33 -10.60
N ALA A 42 9.35 37.42 -9.90
CA ALA A 42 7.93 37.10 -9.96
C ALA A 42 7.25 36.73 -11.31
N ARG A 43 6.66 35.53 -11.32
CA ARG A 43 5.28 35.34 -11.81
C ARG A 43 4.45 34.81 -10.63
N PRO A 44 3.25 35.34 -10.34
CA PRO A 44 2.41 34.80 -9.28
C PRO A 44 1.84 33.45 -9.73
N ALA A 45 2.23 32.36 -9.05
CA ALA A 45 1.70 31.02 -9.29
C ALA A 45 0.31 30.84 -8.65
N ALA A 46 -0.63 31.71 -9.02
CA ALA A 46 -2.04 31.57 -8.68
C ALA A 46 -2.68 30.46 -9.54
N ASN A 47 -2.39 29.19 -9.20
CA ASN A 47 -3.43 28.17 -8.90
C ASN A 47 -2.84 26.81 -8.40
N ALA A 48 -1.78 26.82 -7.59
CA ALA A 48 -1.21 25.60 -7.00
C ALA A 48 -1.83 25.26 -5.61
N LYS A 49 -3.16 25.11 -5.55
CA LYS A 49 -3.97 24.68 -4.38
C LYS A 49 -5.27 24.05 -4.95
N ARG A 50 -5.73 22.83 -4.61
CA ARG A 50 -5.69 22.10 -3.31
C ARG A 50 -5.46 20.57 -3.43
N LEU A 51 -4.59 20.08 -4.32
CA LEU A 51 -4.41 18.62 -4.56
C LEU A 51 -3.58 17.86 -3.49
N GLY A 52 -3.91 18.01 -2.20
CA GLY A 52 -3.17 17.32 -1.14
C GLY A 52 -3.54 17.67 0.31
N GLY A 53 -4.79 18.05 0.59
CA GLY A 53 -5.19 18.50 1.93
C GLY A 53 -6.65 18.21 2.28
N ASP A 54 -6.98 16.92 2.46
CA ASP A 54 -7.03 16.32 3.80
C ASP A 54 -6.91 14.78 3.69
N ARG A 55 -6.28 14.11 4.67
CA ARG A 55 -6.09 12.65 4.68
C ARG A 55 -6.76 12.07 5.91
N VAL A 56 -7.68 11.13 5.69
CA VAL A 56 -8.40 10.45 6.77
C VAL A 56 -7.47 9.40 7.39
N LEU A 57 -6.77 9.77 8.47
CA LEU A 57 -5.74 8.93 9.09
C LEU A 57 -6.28 7.63 9.73
N THR A 58 -7.60 7.53 9.93
CA THR A 58 -8.28 6.31 10.37
C THR A 58 -8.46 5.28 9.26
N ASP A 59 -8.22 5.65 8.00
CA ASP A 59 -8.63 4.90 6.81
C ASP A 59 -7.46 4.67 5.84
N VAL A 60 -7.13 3.41 5.58
CA VAL A 60 -5.99 3.02 4.74
C VAL A 60 -6.45 2.23 3.52
N LEU A 61 -6.09 2.71 2.34
CA LEU A 61 -6.24 2.01 1.06
C LEU A 61 -5.01 1.16 0.74
N LEU A 62 -5.25 -0.10 0.39
CA LEU A 62 -4.23 -1.09 0.03
C LEU A 62 -4.74 -2.09 -1.03
N ALA A 63 -3.83 -2.71 -1.78
CA ALA A 63 -4.17 -3.75 -2.77
C ALA A 63 -4.38 -5.12 -2.10
N ILE A 64 -5.34 -5.90 -2.57
CA ILE A 64 -5.61 -7.30 -2.17
C ILE A 64 -5.95 -8.16 -3.40
N LYS A 65 -5.51 -9.43 -3.41
CA LYS A 65 -5.88 -10.38 -4.46
C LYS A 65 -7.34 -10.85 -4.32
N PRO A 66 -8.06 -11.17 -5.41
CA PRO A 66 -9.43 -11.66 -5.38
C PRO A 66 -9.60 -12.88 -4.45
N VAL A 67 -8.70 -13.86 -4.52
CA VAL A 67 -8.75 -15.04 -3.65
C VAL A 67 -8.69 -14.70 -2.17
N HIS A 68 -7.90 -13.70 -1.75
CA HIS A 68 -7.83 -13.32 -0.34
C HIS A 68 -9.05 -12.53 0.10
N LEU A 69 -9.58 -11.67 -0.77
CA LEU A 69 -10.81 -10.91 -0.51
C LEU A 69 -12.03 -11.83 -0.42
N ALA A 70 -12.15 -12.83 -1.30
CA ALA A 70 -13.20 -13.84 -1.25
C ALA A 70 -13.15 -14.65 0.07
N ASN A 71 -11.96 -15.07 0.51
CA ASN A 71 -11.77 -15.75 1.79
C ASN A 71 -12.14 -14.87 3.01
N ILE A 72 -11.98 -13.55 2.91
CA ILE A 72 -12.44 -12.63 3.98
C ILE A 72 -13.97 -12.52 3.93
N ALA A 73 -14.57 -12.34 2.74
CA ALA A 73 -16.02 -12.25 2.58
C ALA A 73 -16.76 -13.52 3.01
N SER A 74 -16.16 -14.71 2.84
CA SER A 74 -16.66 -15.98 3.37
C SER A 74 -16.36 -16.23 4.86
N GLN A 75 -15.74 -15.24 5.55
CA GLN A 75 -15.24 -15.31 6.94
C GLN A 75 -14.19 -16.40 7.22
N GLN A 76 -13.74 -17.14 6.19
CA GLN A 76 -12.67 -18.14 6.33
C GLN A 76 -11.30 -17.51 6.63
N LYS A 77 -11.11 -16.21 6.34
CA LYS A 77 -9.92 -15.43 6.66
C LYS A 77 -10.29 -14.24 7.56
N ASN A 78 -10.07 -14.40 8.86
CA ASN A 78 -10.43 -13.43 9.89
C ASN A 78 -9.36 -12.36 10.21
N HIS A 79 -8.18 -12.43 9.58
CA HIS A 79 -7.11 -11.44 9.72
C HIS A 79 -6.53 -11.05 8.37
N GLU A 80 -6.26 -9.75 8.16
CA GLU A 80 -5.38 -9.28 7.09
C GLU A 80 -3.91 -9.30 7.56
N TYR A 81 -2.96 -9.63 6.67
CA TYR A 81 -1.53 -9.79 7.03
C TYR A 81 -0.61 -8.89 6.19
N ARG A 82 0.28 -8.13 6.84
CA ARG A 82 1.25 -7.24 6.16
C ARG A 82 2.67 -7.30 6.73
N LYS A 83 3.66 -7.00 5.88
CA LYS A 83 5.08 -6.81 6.26
C LYS A 83 5.31 -5.53 7.08
N TYR A 84 4.49 -4.51 6.89
CA TYR A 84 4.55 -3.20 7.55
C TYR A 84 3.49 -3.07 8.66
N ARG A 85 3.77 -2.21 9.65
CA ARG A 85 2.82 -1.82 10.70
C ARG A 85 2.03 -0.58 10.24
N LEU A 86 0.71 -0.61 10.33
CA LEU A 86 -0.12 0.59 10.23
C LEU A 86 -0.09 1.36 11.56
N HIS A 87 -0.39 2.66 11.50
CA HIS A 87 -0.47 3.50 12.69
C HIS A 87 -1.61 3.04 13.62
N ASP A 88 -1.51 3.39 14.91
CA ASP A 88 -2.60 3.19 15.86
C ASP A 88 -3.66 4.28 15.64
N GLY A 89 -4.94 3.92 15.79
CA GLY A 89 -6.06 4.74 15.33
C GLY A 89 -6.51 4.46 13.89
N VAL A 90 -5.77 3.69 13.08
CA VAL A 90 -6.35 3.12 11.85
C VAL A 90 -7.42 2.10 12.23
N THR A 91 -8.66 2.35 11.79
CA THR A 91 -9.85 1.54 12.06
C THR A 91 -10.47 0.94 10.80
N ARG A 92 -10.08 1.38 9.60
CA ARG A 92 -10.66 0.91 8.33
C ARG A 92 -9.60 0.61 7.27
N LEU A 93 -9.76 -0.54 6.61
CA LEU A 93 -8.93 -1.00 5.50
C LEU A 93 -9.78 -1.01 4.22
N TRP A 94 -9.47 -0.13 3.30
CA TRP A 94 -10.10 -0.05 1.98
C TRP A 94 -9.34 -0.97 1.03
N PHE A 95 -10.05 -1.92 0.43
CA PHE A 95 -9.49 -2.95 -0.43
C PHE A 95 -9.63 -2.58 -1.90
N TYR A 96 -8.50 -2.28 -2.54
CA TYR A 96 -8.37 -2.33 -4.00
C TYR A 96 -8.16 -3.79 -4.42
N GLU A 97 -9.17 -4.38 -5.04
CA GLU A 97 -9.11 -5.72 -5.62
C GLU A 97 -8.26 -5.68 -6.89
N THR A 98 -7.16 -6.44 -6.94
CA THR A 98 -6.25 -6.45 -8.10
C THR A 98 -6.92 -7.10 -9.32
N GLY A 99 -6.45 -6.74 -10.53
CA GLY A 99 -6.94 -7.33 -11.78
C GLY A 99 -6.38 -8.72 -12.09
N ASP A 100 -5.33 -9.12 -11.37
CA ASP A 100 -4.78 -10.47 -11.44
C ASP A 100 -5.86 -11.49 -11.09
N GLU A 101 -5.78 -12.70 -11.66
CA GLU A 101 -6.72 -13.80 -11.36
C GLU A 101 -8.19 -13.47 -11.70
N GLY A 102 -8.43 -12.46 -12.56
CA GLY A 102 -9.77 -12.08 -13.04
C GLY A 102 -10.51 -11.07 -12.14
N GLY A 103 -9.82 -10.41 -11.22
CA GLY A 103 -10.42 -9.46 -10.28
C GLY A 103 -10.80 -8.09 -10.88
N ARG A 104 -11.57 -7.32 -10.10
CA ARG A 104 -12.28 -6.12 -10.57
C ARG A 104 -11.42 -4.88 -10.87
N SER A 105 -10.12 -4.85 -10.54
CA SER A 105 -9.26 -3.66 -10.71
C SER A 105 -9.87 -2.37 -10.14
N ALA A 106 -10.46 -2.48 -8.95
CA ALA A 106 -11.29 -1.45 -8.34
C ALA A 106 -11.19 -1.49 -6.82
N ILE A 107 -11.47 -0.36 -6.16
CA ILE A 107 -11.80 -0.36 -4.73
C ILE A 107 -13.21 -0.96 -4.59
N THR A 108 -13.34 -2.06 -3.86
CA THR A 108 -14.59 -2.82 -3.79
C THR A 108 -15.13 -3.01 -2.39
N HIS A 109 -14.25 -3.08 -1.38
CA HIS A 109 -14.65 -3.36 0.00
C HIS A 109 -13.93 -2.49 1.02
N ILE A 110 -14.52 -2.38 2.21
CA ILE A 110 -13.97 -1.69 3.38
C ILE A 110 -14.12 -2.64 4.57
N ALA A 111 -13.01 -3.08 5.16
CA ALA A 111 -13.01 -3.83 6.40
C ALA A 111 -12.83 -2.91 7.61
N VAL A 112 -13.54 -3.20 8.71
CA VAL A 112 -13.33 -2.55 10.01
C VAL A 112 -12.35 -3.39 10.83
N ILE A 113 -11.39 -2.72 11.47
CA ILE A 113 -10.36 -3.31 12.33
C ILE A 113 -10.31 -2.57 13.68
N PRO A 114 -9.83 -3.18 14.77
CA PRO A 114 -9.64 -2.47 16.03
C PRO A 114 -8.60 -1.34 15.87
N SER A 115 -8.83 -0.20 16.53
CA SER A 115 -7.96 0.97 16.45
C SER A 115 -6.51 0.71 16.92
N SER A 116 -6.32 -0.14 17.94
CA SER A 116 -5.02 -0.38 18.60
C SER A 116 -4.46 -1.80 18.43
N VAL A 117 -5.25 -2.78 17.94
CA VAL A 117 -4.80 -4.17 17.86
C VAL A 117 -3.97 -4.41 16.61
N ARG A 118 -2.71 -4.81 16.81
CA ARG A 118 -1.72 -5.08 15.76
C ARG A 118 -0.98 -6.38 16.11
N ARG A 119 -1.54 -7.53 15.75
CA ARG A 119 -1.03 -8.85 16.15
C ARG A 119 0.34 -9.12 15.54
N THR A 120 1.26 -9.71 16.30
CA THR A 120 2.54 -10.24 15.83
C THR A 120 2.51 -11.78 15.80
N PRO A 121 3.45 -12.46 15.12
CA PRO A 121 3.58 -13.92 15.18
C PRO A 121 3.54 -14.46 16.62
N GLY A 122 2.69 -15.44 16.87
CA GLY A 122 2.46 -16.07 18.16
C GLY A 122 1.31 -15.45 18.97
N THR A 123 0.68 -14.38 18.47
CA THR A 123 -0.37 -13.63 19.22
C THR A 123 -1.74 -13.61 18.56
N VAL A 124 -1.90 -14.20 17.36
CA VAL A 124 -3.20 -14.34 16.69
C VAL A 124 -3.97 -15.50 17.34
N PRO A 125 -5.24 -15.34 17.74
CA PRO A 125 -6.05 -16.45 18.22
C PRO A 125 -6.16 -17.58 17.19
N THR A 126 -6.04 -18.82 17.65
CA THR A 126 -6.29 -20.02 16.81
C THR A 126 -7.78 -20.27 16.62
N GLU A 127 -8.61 -19.86 17.59
CA GLU A 127 -10.07 -19.92 17.51
C GLU A 127 -10.71 -18.52 17.52
N PRO A 128 -11.73 -18.26 16.66
CA PRO A 128 -12.17 -19.14 15.58
C PRO A 128 -11.08 -19.31 14.50
N PHE A 129 -11.07 -20.47 13.85
CA PHE A 129 -10.16 -20.76 12.74
C PHE A 129 -10.09 -19.62 11.71
N GLY A 130 -8.89 -19.35 11.20
CA GLY A 130 -8.67 -18.38 10.13
C GLY A 130 -7.52 -18.79 9.20
N ILE A 131 -7.76 -18.69 7.89
CA ILE A 131 -6.78 -19.04 6.85
C ILE A 131 -5.48 -18.25 7.04
N GLY A 132 -4.43 -19.00 7.39
CA GLY A 132 -3.08 -18.52 7.59
C GLY A 132 -2.73 -18.09 9.01
N ASN A 133 -3.61 -18.26 10.00
CA ASN A 133 -3.32 -17.95 11.41
C ASN A 133 -2.15 -18.79 11.95
N ASP A 134 -2.18 -20.12 11.75
CA ASP A 134 -1.12 -21.02 12.21
C ASP A 134 0.21 -20.80 11.48
N ASP A 135 0.16 -20.49 10.18
CA ASP A 135 1.36 -20.13 9.42
C ASP A 135 1.97 -18.82 9.93
N PHE A 136 1.14 -17.81 10.19
CA PHE A 136 1.58 -16.51 10.69
C PHE A 136 2.15 -16.64 12.11
N ASN A 137 1.47 -17.38 12.98
CA ASN A 137 1.92 -17.63 14.35
C ASN A 137 3.23 -18.42 14.41
N ALA A 138 3.41 -19.41 13.54
CA ALA A 138 4.65 -20.18 13.41
C ALA A 138 5.78 -19.42 12.68
N GLY A 139 5.60 -18.13 12.34
CA GLY A 139 6.60 -17.34 11.62
C GLY A 139 6.84 -17.78 10.16
N ARG A 140 5.96 -18.62 9.60
CA ARG A 140 6.04 -19.16 8.22
C ARG A 140 5.53 -18.20 7.15
N LYS A 141 5.13 -16.98 7.53
CA LYS A 141 4.77 -15.89 6.60
C LYS A 141 5.79 -14.75 6.70
N GLU A 142 6.10 -14.13 5.58
CA GLU A 142 6.93 -12.91 5.53
C GLU A 142 6.25 -11.69 6.20
N SER A 143 4.93 -11.77 6.45
CA SER A 143 4.18 -10.72 7.13
C SER A 143 4.51 -10.69 8.61
N LYS A 144 4.59 -9.48 9.16
CA LYS A 144 4.98 -9.21 10.56
C LYS A 144 3.80 -8.76 11.43
N TYR A 145 2.71 -8.33 10.79
CA TYR A 145 1.54 -7.77 11.47
C TYR A 145 0.24 -8.38 10.92
N GLY A 146 -0.64 -8.79 11.84
CA GLY A 146 -2.00 -9.25 11.60
C GLY A 146 -3.03 -8.26 12.13
N TYR A 147 -4.02 -7.95 11.31
CA TYR A 147 -5.09 -7.01 11.60
C TYR A 147 -6.41 -7.80 11.68
N PRO A 148 -7.02 -7.97 12.87
CA PRO A 148 -8.30 -8.65 12.99
C PRO A 148 -9.37 -7.90 12.20
N ILE A 149 -10.14 -8.61 11.38
CA ILE A 149 -11.26 -8.05 10.61
C ILE A 149 -12.52 -8.29 11.44
N LEU A 150 -13.15 -7.21 11.88
CA LEU A 150 -14.36 -7.24 12.71
C LEU A 150 -15.63 -7.25 11.88
N GLU A 151 -15.64 -6.46 10.82
CA GLU A 151 -16.77 -6.26 9.91
C GLU A 151 -16.22 -6.11 8.48
N LEU A 152 -17.04 -6.43 7.48
CA LEU A 152 -16.73 -6.17 6.08
C LEU A 152 -17.93 -5.51 5.39
N TYR A 153 -17.65 -4.46 4.64
CA TYR A 153 -18.62 -3.75 3.81
C TYR A 153 -18.21 -3.85 2.34
N GLU A 154 -19.16 -4.07 1.44
CA GLU A 154 -18.97 -3.94 0.00
C GLU A 154 -19.53 -2.60 -0.49
N LEU A 155 -18.78 -1.90 -1.35
CA LEU A 155 -19.24 -0.67 -2.00
C LEU A 155 -20.33 -0.99 -3.02
N THR A 156 -21.49 -0.32 -2.91
CA THR A 156 -22.61 -0.47 -3.86
C THR A 156 -22.22 -0.06 -5.28
N LYS A 157 -21.23 0.85 -5.39
CA LYS A 157 -20.60 1.30 -6.63
C LYS A 157 -19.08 1.22 -6.48
N PRO A 158 -18.41 0.14 -6.92
CA PRO A 158 -16.96 0.01 -6.87
C PRO A 158 -16.23 1.14 -7.61
N VAL A 159 -15.04 1.51 -7.12
CA VAL A 159 -14.23 2.62 -7.67
C VAL A 159 -13.15 2.07 -8.59
N GLY A 160 -13.42 2.07 -9.91
CA GLY A 160 -12.50 1.54 -10.91
C GLY A 160 -11.28 2.42 -11.17
N LEU A 161 -10.18 1.83 -11.67
CA LEU A 161 -8.90 2.51 -11.92
C LEU A 161 -9.01 3.81 -12.77
N ALA A 162 -9.94 3.87 -13.73
CA ALA A 162 -10.17 5.08 -14.53
C ALA A 162 -10.77 6.22 -13.69
N GLU A 163 -11.70 5.90 -12.80
CA GLU A 163 -12.33 6.87 -11.89
C GLU A 163 -11.35 7.35 -10.82
N MET A 164 -10.52 6.45 -10.27
CA MET A 164 -9.44 6.79 -9.34
C MET A 164 -8.53 7.89 -9.90
N LYS A 165 -8.16 7.76 -11.19
CA LYS A 165 -7.30 8.71 -11.89
C LYS A 165 -8.02 10.04 -12.19
N SER A 166 -9.27 10.00 -12.64
CA SER A 166 -9.98 11.20 -13.09
C SER A 166 -10.55 12.05 -11.95
N ARG A 167 -11.12 11.44 -10.89
CA ARG A 167 -11.75 12.16 -9.79
C ARG A 167 -10.78 12.52 -8.66
N TRP A 168 -9.85 11.64 -8.33
CA TRP A 168 -8.95 11.82 -7.16
C TRP A 168 -7.45 11.84 -7.52
N GLY A 169 -7.09 11.74 -8.79
CA GLY A 169 -5.71 11.94 -9.25
C GLY A 169 -4.73 10.83 -8.86
N PHE A 170 -5.17 9.59 -8.63
CA PHE A 170 -4.26 8.48 -8.32
C PHE A 170 -4.62 7.15 -8.97
N GLY A 171 -3.63 6.25 -9.11
CA GLY A 171 -3.80 4.92 -9.69
C GLY A 171 -3.90 3.80 -8.64
N ALA A 172 -3.80 2.54 -9.09
CA ALA A 172 -3.78 1.37 -8.22
C ALA A 172 -2.70 1.50 -7.10
N PRO A 173 -3.01 1.12 -5.85
CA PRO A 173 -2.06 1.23 -4.75
C PRO A 173 -0.93 0.20 -4.87
N MET A 174 0.30 0.65 -5.16
CA MET A 174 1.52 -0.17 -5.14
C MET A 174 1.99 -0.59 -3.74
N GLY A 175 1.27 -0.16 -2.69
CA GLY A 175 1.60 -0.39 -1.29
C GLY A 175 0.39 -0.11 -0.42
N TRP A 176 0.51 0.85 0.50
CA TRP A 176 -0.62 1.42 1.23
C TRP A 176 -0.56 2.95 1.20
N ARG A 177 -1.72 3.59 1.39
CA ARG A 177 -1.86 5.04 1.57
C ARG A 177 -3.06 5.35 2.43
N TYR A 178 -3.08 6.48 3.13
CA TYR A 178 -4.32 6.98 3.71
C TYR A 178 -5.30 7.39 2.60
N VAL A 179 -6.60 7.21 2.88
CA VAL A 179 -7.70 7.66 2.03
C VAL A 179 -7.75 9.20 2.07
N GLY A 180 -7.99 9.84 0.93
CA GLY A 180 -8.22 11.29 0.88
C GLY A 180 -9.65 11.62 1.28
N ALA A 181 -9.88 12.74 1.96
CA ALA A 181 -11.22 13.12 2.44
C ALA A 181 -12.29 13.06 1.34
N ASP A 182 -12.00 13.56 0.14
CA ASP A 182 -12.94 13.55 -0.99
C ASP A 182 -13.38 12.13 -1.43
N LEU A 183 -12.54 11.10 -1.25
CA LEU A 183 -12.91 9.70 -1.54
C LEU A 183 -13.63 9.08 -0.34
N TRP A 184 -13.19 9.41 0.87
CA TRP A 184 -13.84 8.98 2.10
C TRP A 184 -15.29 9.48 2.16
N GLU A 185 -15.53 10.75 1.86
CA GLU A 185 -16.86 11.36 1.86
C GLU A 185 -17.76 10.74 0.78
N ASP A 186 -17.27 10.61 -0.45
CA ASP A 186 -18.04 10.08 -1.60
C ASP A 186 -18.48 8.62 -1.40
N ARG A 187 -17.68 7.81 -0.70
CA ARG A 187 -17.86 6.34 -0.63
C ARG A 187 -18.10 5.77 0.76
N TRP A 188 -17.84 6.55 1.80
CA TRP A 188 -18.15 6.24 3.20
C TRP A 188 -19.02 7.37 3.76
N GLY A 189 -18.42 8.50 4.16
CA GLY A 189 -19.10 9.73 4.62
C GLY A 189 -20.00 9.56 5.85
N ASP A 190 -20.19 10.59 6.67
CA ASP A 190 -21.08 10.50 7.85
C ASP A 190 -22.51 10.98 7.54
N ASP A 191 -23.07 10.52 6.42
CA ASP A 191 -24.37 10.95 5.88
C ASP A 191 -25.60 10.38 6.62
N GLY A 192 -25.44 9.87 7.84
CA GLY A 192 -26.52 9.19 8.59
C GLY A 192 -27.20 8.08 7.77
N ASP A 193 -28.51 8.21 7.56
CA ASP A 193 -29.39 7.24 6.88
C ASP A 193 -28.96 6.87 5.45
N ASN A 194 -28.11 7.69 4.80
CA ASN A 194 -27.66 7.44 3.42
C ASN A 194 -26.46 6.47 3.32
N ARG A 195 -25.93 5.94 4.44
CA ARG A 195 -24.79 5.00 4.40
C ARG A 195 -25.11 3.72 3.62
N ASP A 196 -26.32 3.19 3.75
CA ASP A 196 -26.77 1.96 3.06
C ASP A 196 -26.86 2.13 1.54
N ALA A 197 -26.94 3.37 1.03
CA ALA A 197 -26.86 3.65 -0.40
C ALA A 197 -25.41 3.57 -0.94
N LYS A 198 -24.40 3.72 -0.08
CA LYS A 198 -22.96 3.70 -0.42
C LYS A 198 -22.32 2.33 -0.20
N VAL A 199 -22.73 1.62 0.85
CA VAL A 199 -22.19 0.31 1.23
C VAL A 199 -23.28 -0.68 1.63
N ARG A 200 -23.00 -1.96 1.41
CA ARG A 200 -23.74 -3.09 1.98
C ARG A 200 -22.84 -3.80 2.99
N LYS A 201 -23.32 -4.01 4.22
CA LYS A 201 -22.63 -4.86 5.20
C LYS A 201 -22.67 -6.33 4.74
N VAL A 202 -21.53 -6.99 4.77
CA VAL A 202 -21.35 -8.43 4.43
C VAL A 202 -21.40 -9.27 5.71
N PHE A 203 -20.70 -8.81 6.76
CA PHE A 203 -20.78 -9.30 8.14
C PHE A 203 -20.30 -8.20 9.11
#